data_AF-Q0ZII9-F1
#
_entry.id   AF-Q0ZII9-F1
#
_cell.length_a   1.000
_cell.length_b   1.000
_cell.length_c   1.000
_cell.angle_alpha   90.00
_cell.angle_beta   90.00
_cell.angle_gamma   90.00
#
_symmetry.space_group_name_H-M   'P 1'
#
loop_
_entity.id
_entity.type
_entity.pdbx_description
1 polymer ?
#
loop_
_entity_poly.entity_id
_entity_poly.type
_entity_poly.pdbx_seq_one_letter_code
_entity_poly.pdbx_strand_id
1 'polypeptide(L)'
;FETVAIAIVDPEDVEEMIREAQDKLAGDGLGISNDLISMEITSSDAPDLTLIDLPGISRVALQGQDENIGDQIKRLIHKYISRRETIILVVVPCNVDIATTEALKMAQEVDPDGERTLGILTKPDLVDEGTEEKVVDIVHNEIIPLKMGYMIVRCRGQQEITEKVSLTEALESEKAFFRDHAHFQILYDEGHATIPKLAESLAL
;
A
#
# COMPACT_ATOMS: atom_id res chain seq x y z
N PHE A 1 -12.11 -18.67 21.10
CA PHE A 1 -12.02 -18.35 19.67
C PHE A 1 -11.33 -19.51 19.00
N GLU A 2 -12.02 -20.17 18.07
CA GLU A 2 -11.51 -21.32 17.34
C GLU A 2 -10.65 -20.76 16.20
N THR A 3 -9.33 -20.97 16.25
CA THR A 3 -8.45 -20.62 15.14
C THR A 3 -8.67 -21.66 14.04
N VAL A 4 -9.33 -21.25 12.97
CA VAL A 4 -9.50 -22.11 11.78
C VAL A 4 -8.25 -21.95 10.92
N ALA A 5 -7.37 -22.95 10.97
CA ALA A 5 -6.20 -23.00 10.09
C ALA A 5 -6.59 -23.71 8.79
N ILE A 6 -6.43 -23.02 7.66
CA ILE A 6 -6.71 -23.56 6.33
C ILE A 6 -5.38 -23.58 5.57
N ALA A 7 -4.98 -24.77 5.11
CA ALA A 7 -3.80 -24.91 4.28
C ALA A 7 -4.17 -24.56 2.84
N ILE A 8 -3.51 -23.55 2.27
CA ILE A 8 -3.68 -23.16 0.87
C ILE A 8 -2.52 -23.77 0.08
N VAL A 9 -2.86 -24.48 -1.00
CA VAL A 9 -1.88 -25.17 -1.85
C VAL A 9 -1.61 -24.40 -3.14
N ASP A 10 -2.66 -23.79 -3.71
CA ASP A 10 -2.57 -22.98 -4.93
C ASP A 10 -2.66 -21.48 -4.58
N PRO A 11 -1.69 -20.64 -4.97
CA PRO A 11 -1.78 -19.20 -4.83
C PRO A 11 -3.03 -18.57 -5.46
N GLU A 12 -3.62 -19.20 -6.48
CA GLU A 12 -4.85 -18.71 -7.11
C GLU A 12 -6.06 -18.74 -6.17
N ASP A 13 -6.07 -19.64 -5.18
CA ASP A 13 -7.17 -19.77 -4.21
C ASP A 13 -7.12 -18.70 -3.10
N VAL A 14 -5.98 -18.02 -2.93
CA VAL A 14 -5.75 -17.09 -1.81
C VAL A 14 -6.77 -15.95 -1.79
N GLU A 15 -7.10 -15.39 -2.96
CA GLU A 15 -8.04 -14.28 -3.07
C GLU A 15 -9.45 -14.68 -2.62
N GLU A 16 -9.94 -15.83 -3.09
CA GLU A 16 -11.26 -16.37 -2.71
C GLU A 16 -11.31 -16.66 -1.21
N MET A 17 -10.26 -17.25 -0.65
CA MET A 17 -10.17 -17.58 0.77
C MET A 17 -10.14 -16.33 1.68
N ILE A 18 -9.41 -15.28 1.27
CA ILE A 18 -9.42 -14.00 1.99
C ILE A 18 -10.84 -13.41 1.98
N ARG A 19 -11.52 -13.46 0.83
CA ARG A 19 -12.89 -12.96 0.69
C ARG A 19 -13.86 -13.73 1.57
N GLU A 20 -13.79 -15.06 1.60
CA GLU A 20 -14.62 -15.86 2.50
C GLU A 20 -14.36 -15.54 3.98
N ALA A 21 -13.10 -15.31 4.35
CA ALA A 21 -12.74 -14.94 5.71
C ALA A 21 -13.28 -13.54 6.08
N GLN A 22 -13.21 -12.59 5.15
CA GLN A 22 -13.80 -11.26 5.30
C GLN A 22 -15.32 -11.36 5.49
N ASP A 23 -16.02 -12.11 4.65
CA ASP A 23 -17.48 -12.28 4.74
C ASP A 23 -17.88 -12.95 6.08
N LYS A 24 -17.12 -13.95 6.55
CA LYS A 24 -17.35 -14.62 7.84
C LYS A 24 -17.13 -13.70 9.04
N LEU A 25 -16.14 -12.81 8.99
CA LEU A 25 -15.76 -11.95 10.13
C LEU A 25 -16.53 -10.62 10.17
N ALA A 26 -16.76 -10.00 9.01
CA ALA A 26 -17.47 -8.73 8.88
C ALA A 26 -18.99 -8.89 8.71
N GLY A 27 -19.46 -10.10 8.39
CA GLY A 27 -20.84 -10.42 8.04
C GLY A 27 -21.16 -10.13 6.57
N ASP A 28 -22.38 -10.44 6.12
CA ASP A 28 -22.85 -10.25 4.73
C ASP A 28 -22.96 -8.76 4.28
N GLY A 29 -22.34 -7.82 5.00
CA GLY A 29 -22.45 -6.38 4.79
C GLY A 29 -21.11 -5.64 4.76
N LEU A 30 -21.15 -4.32 4.55
CA LEU A 30 -19.97 -3.45 4.46
C LEU A 30 -19.37 -3.08 5.85
N GLY A 31 -19.58 -3.91 6.86
CA GLY A 31 -19.14 -3.68 8.24
C GLY A 31 -17.63 -3.84 8.41
N ILE A 32 -17.11 -3.46 9.59
CA ILE A 32 -15.70 -3.65 9.94
C ILE A 32 -15.62 -4.49 11.20
N SER A 33 -14.79 -5.53 11.16
CA SER A 33 -14.41 -6.31 12.33
C SER A 33 -13.04 -5.87 12.85
N ASN A 34 -12.84 -5.98 14.16
CA ASN A 34 -11.51 -5.82 14.77
C ASN A 34 -10.74 -7.16 14.83
N ASP A 35 -11.37 -8.24 14.36
CA ASP A 35 -10.78 -9.57 14.33
C ASP A 35 -9.72 -9.66 13.22
N LEU A 36 -8.65 -10.37 13.53
CA LEU A 36 -7.49 -10.51 12.65
C LEU A 36 -7.66 -11.73 11.73
N ILE A 37 -7.39 -11.53 10.45
CA ILE A 37 -7.08 -12.61 9.51
C ILE A 37 -5.57 -12.78 9.52
N SER A 38 -5.08 -13.93 9.96
CA SER A 38 -3.65 -14.26 9.95
C SER A 38 -3.38 -15.26 8.83
N MET A 39 -2.48 -14.90 7.93
CA MET A 39 -2.05 -15.74 6.82
C MET A 39 -0.55 -15.94 6.90
N GLU A 40 -0.11 -17.20 6.86
CA GLU A 40 1.31 -17.57 6.84
C GLU A 40 1.62 -18.15 5.45
N ILE A 41 2.49 -17.47 4.71
CA ILE A 41 2.92 -17.89 3.38
C ILE A 41 4.38 -18.33 3.49
N THR A 42 4.67 -19.57 3.12
CA THR A 42 6.04 -20.07 2.99
C THR A 42 6.39 -20.23 1.53
N SER A 43 7.43 -19.53 1.07
CA SER A 43 7.92 -19.62 -0.31
C SER A 43 9.45 -19.50 -0.30
N SER A 44 10.12 -20.19 -1.21
CA SER A 44 11.57 -20.03 -1.44
C SER A 44 11.92 -18.69 -2.10
N ASP A 45 10.92 -18.04 -2.71
CA ASP A 45 11.10 -16.85 -3.54
C ASP A 45 10.58 -15.57 -2.86
N ALA A 46 10.08 -15.68 -1.62
CA ALA A 46 9.57 -14.54 -0.83
C ALA A 46 10.54 -14.18 0.30
N PRO A 47 10.68 -12.88 0.64
CA PRO A 47 11.45 -12.47 1.80
C PRO A 47 10.74 -12.80 3.11
N ASP A 48 11.51 -12.96 4.20
CA ASP A 48 10.99 -13.07 5.55
C ASP A 48 10.40 -11.72 5.99
N LEU A 49 9.10 -11.54 5.82
CA LEU A 49 8.41 -10.29 6.11
C LEU A 49 7.04 -10.53 6.76
N THR A 50 6.66 -9.66 7.69
CA THR A 50 5.29 -9.58 8.23
C THR A 50 4.63 -8.32 7.72
N LEU A 51 3.58 -8.48 6.92
CA LEU A 51 2.76 -7.39 6.41
C LEU A 51 1.41 -7.37 7.12
N ILE A 52 0.93 -6.17 7.43
CA ILE A 52 -0.41 -5.95 8.01
C ILE A 52 -1.17 -5.07 7.03
N ASP A 53 -2.16 -5.64 6.35
CA ASP A 53 -3.09 -4.87 5.54
C ASP A 53 -4.20 -4.29 6.43
N LEU A 54 -4.57 -3.04 6.18
CA LEU A 54 -5.54 -2.28 6.98
C LEU A 54 -6.61 -1.67 6.07
N PRO A 55 -7.86 -1.55 6.54
CA PRO A 55 -8.92 -0.95 5.73
C PRO A 55 -8.57 0.46 5.26
N GLY A 56 -8.91 0.76 4.00
CA GLY A 56 -8.74 2.09 3.43
C GLY A 56 -9.56 3.15 4.16
N ILE A 57 -8.99 4.35 4.33
CA ILE A 57 -9.66 5.46 5.02
C ILE A 57 -10.84 5.96 4.18
N SER A 58 -12.07 5.68 4.59
CA SER A 58 -13.28 6.29 4.00
C SER A 58 -13.76 7.48 4.82
N ARG A 59 -14.05 8.60 4.13
CA ARG A 59 -14.66 9.81 4.73
C ARG A 59 -16.19 9.78 4.75
N VAL A 60 -16.81 8.86 4.02
CA VAL A 60 -18.27 8.80 3.84
C VAL A 60 -18.74 7.38 4.06
N ALA A 61 -19.73 7.21 4.94
CA ALA A 61 -20.42 5.95 5.11
C ALA A 61 -21.21 5.62 3.83
N LEU A 62 -20.96 4.44 3.26
CA LEU A 62 -21.79 3.92 2.18
C LEU A 62 -23.13 3.44 2.74
N GLN A 63 -24.13 3.30 1.87
CA GLN A 63 -25.45 2.80 2.25
C GLN A 63 -25.31 1.42 2.92
N GLY A 64 -25.71 1.31 4.18
CA GLY A 64 -25.58 0.08 4.98
C GLY A 64 -24.40 0.04 5.95
N GLN A 65 -23.54 1.07 5.98
CA GLN A 65 -22.50 1.24 7.00
C GLN A 65 -22.98 2.15 8.15
N ASP A 66 -22.38 1.98 9.32
CA ASP A 66 -22.57 2.92 10.43
C ASP A 66 -22.03 4.31 10.08
N GLU A 67 -22.70 5.37 10.54
CA GLU A 67 -22.25 6.75 10.31
C GLU A 67 -20.84 7.02 10.87
N ASN A 68 -20.40 6.27 11.88
CA ASN A 68 -19.10 6.39 12.53
C ASN A 68 -18.02 5.45 11.96
N ILE A 69 -18.26 4.81 10.81
CA ILE A 69 -17.34 3.83 10.22
C ILE A 69 -15.93 4.38 10.00
N GLY A 70 -15.82 5.65 9.57
CA GLY A 70 -14.55 6.34 9.40
C GLY A 70 -13.74 6.41 10.70
N ASP A 71 -14.39 6.68 11.82
CA ASP A 71 -13.72 6.72 13.13
C ASP A 71 -13.34 5.31 13.62
N GLN A 72 -14.14 4.28 13.27
CA GLN A 72 -13.81 2.88 13.55
C GLN A 72 -12.52 2.48 12.81
N ILE A 73 -12.44 2.78 11.50
CA ILE A 73 -11.23 2.55 10.68
C ILE A 73 -10.03 3.25 11.28
N LYS A 74 -10.16 4.54 11.60
CA LYS A 74 -9.07 5.34 12.17
C LYS A 74 -8.56 4.75 13.49
N ARG A 75 -9.46 4.33 14.39
CA ARG A 75 -9.06 3.66 15.65
C ARG A 75 -8.34 2.34 15.39
N LEU A 76 -8.79 1.55 14.43
CA LEU A 76 -8.16 0.29 14.05
C LEU A 76 -6.75 0.53 13.51
N ILE A 77 -6.59 1.47 12.57
CA ILE A 77 -5.27 1.85 12.04
C ILE A 77 -4.36 2.32 13.17
N HIS A 78 -4.83 3.25 14.01
CA HIS A 78 -4.06 3.83 15.12
C HIS A 78 -3.53 2.76 16.08
N LYS A 79 -4.28 1.68 16.32
CA LYS A 79 -3.86 0.54 17.15
C LYS A 79 -2.58 -0.15 16.64
N TYR A 80 -2.38 -0.20 15.32
CA TYR A 80 -1.19 -0.82 14.71
C TYR A 80 -0.06 0.19 14.55
N ILE A 81 -0.33 1.36 13.97
CA ILE A 81 0.72 2.35 13.70
C ILE A 81 1.32 2.99 14.96
N SER A 82 0.66 2.88 16.12
CA SER A 82 1.20 3.35 17.42
C SER A 82 2.33 2.48 17.97
N ARG A 83 2.52 1.26 17.45
CA ARG A 83 3.58 0.35 17.90
C ARG A 83 4.90 0.82 17.33
N ARG A 84 5.95 0.85 18.16
CA ARG A 84 7.27 1.36 17.75
C ARG A 84 7.95 0.45 16.73
N GLU A 85 7.65 -0.83 16.78
CA GLU A 85 8.19 -1.87 15.91
C GLU A 85 7.52 -1.89 14.53
N THR A 86 6.44 -1.13 14.35
CA THR A 86 5.70 -1.07 13.07
C THR A 86 6.26 0.04 12.20
N ILE A 87 6.82 -0.36 11.05
CA ILE A 87 7.09 0.55 9.93
C ILE A 87 5.75 0.93 9.30
N ILE A 88 5.53 2.22 9.11
CA ILE A 88 4.32 2.80 8.52
C ILE A 88 4.57 3.02 7.03
N LEU A 89 3.83 2.30 6.20
CA LEU A 89 3.83 2.48 4.75
C LEU A 89 2.65 3.37 4.35
N VAL A 90 2.92 4.63 4.02
CA VAL A 90 1.89 5.57 3.59
C VAL A 90 1.76 5.50 2.08
N VAL A 91 0.69 4.89 1.59
CA VAL A 91 0.43 4.72 0.15
C VAL A 91 -0.41 5.88 -0.38
N VAL A 92 0.11 6.61 -1.38
CA VAL A 92 -0.51 7.80 -1.96
C VAL A 92 -0.51 7.70 -3.49
N PRO A 93 -1.63 7.91 -4.18
CA PRO A 93 -1.63 8.06 -5.63
C PRO A 93 -0.87 9.32 -6.07
N CYS A 94 -0.13 9.28 -7.18
CA CYS A 94 0.63 10.42 -7.70
C CYS A 94 -0.29 11.55 -8.21
N ASN A 95 -1.52 11.22 -8.59
CA ASN A 95 -2.50 12.16 -9.13
C ASN A 95 -3.33 12.89 -8.04
N VAL A 96 -2.97 12.74 -6.77
CA VAL A 96 -3.59 13.48 -5.66
C VAL A 96 -2.56 14.28 -4.88
N ASP A 97 -2.99 15.37 -4.27
CA ASP A 97 -2.12 16.18 -3.42
C ASP A 97 -1.79 15.43 -2.12
N ILE A 98 -0.51 15.11 -1.93
CA ILE A 98 0.01 14.41 -0.76
C ILE A 98 -0.33 15.14 0.55
N ALA A 99 -0.36 16.48 0.54
CA ALA A 99 -0.68 17.28 1.73
C ALA A 99 -2.12 17.09 2.22
N THR A 100 -3.02 16.58 1.36
CA THR A 100 -4.42 16.32 1.70
C THR A 100 -4.68 14.91 2.22
N THR A 101 -3.62 14.08 2.27
CA THR A 101 -3.71 12.66 2.58
C THR A 101 -3.84 12.45 4.09
N GLU A 102 -4.99 11.89 4.49
CA GLU A 102 -5.27 11.60 5.90
C GLU A 102 -4.28 10.58 6.49
N ALA A 103 -3.82 9.61 5.68
CA ALA A 103 -2.88 8.58 6.12
C ALA A 103 -1.54 9.17 6.56
N LEU A 104 -1.02 10.19 5.85
CA LEU A 104 0.23 10.85 6.20
C LEU A 104 0.09 11.65 7.50
N LYS A 105 -1.04 12.34 7.67
CA LYS A 105 -1.34 13.03 8.93
C LYS A 105 -1.38 12.06 10.11
N MET A 106 -2.06 10.92 9.97
CA MET A 106 -2.12 9.89 11.00
C MET A 106 -0.74 9.30 11.31
N ALA A 107 0.12 9.13 10.30
CA ALA A 107 1.50 8.70 10.51
C ALA A 107 2.29 9.72 11.33
N GLN A 108 2.22 11.02 10.98
CA GLN A 108 2.90 12.09 11.69
C GLN A 108 2.43 12.27 13.15
N GLU A 109 1.18 11.92 13.46
CA GLU A 109 0.67 11.95 14.85
C GLU A 109 1.39 10.94 15.77
N VAL A 110 1.85 9.81 15.23
CA VAL A 110 2.52 8.72 15.98
C VAL A 110 4.01 8.59 15.66
N ASP A 111 4.50 9.25 14.62
CA ASP A 111 5.88 9.31 14.16
C ASP A 111 6.23 10.73 13.63
N PRO A 112 6.31 11.75 14.51
CA PRO A 112 6.50 13.15 14.09
C PRO A 112 7.83 13.41 13.37
N ASP A 113 8.86 12.62 13.68
CA ASP A 113 10.18 12.71 13.08
C ASP A 113 10.32 11.86 11.81
N GLY A 114 9.29 11.10 11.43
CA GLY A 114 9.28 10.25 10.24
C GLY A 114 10.34 9.15 10.26
N GLU A 115 10.75 8.66 11.44
CA GLU A 115 11.85 7.69 11.59
C GLU A 115 11.49 6.30 11.06
N ARG A 116 10.21 5.98 11.08
CA ARG A 116 9.65 4.67 10.72
C ARG A 116 8.50 4.80 9.74
N THR A 117 8.43 5.92 9.00
CA THR A 117 7.41 6.20 8.00
C THR A 117 8.04 6.29 6.62
N LEU A 118 7.63 5.39 5.71
CA LEU A 118 8.04 5.37 4.31
C LEU A 118 6.84 5.75 3.43
N GLY A 119 7.02 6.76 2.57
CA GLY A 119 5.99 7.18 1.62
C GLY A 119 6.07 6.40 0.32
N ILE A 120 4.97 5.82 -0.13
CA ILE A 120 4.88 5.07 -1.39
C ILE A 120 3.94 5.80 -2.34
N LEU A 121 4.49 6.33 -3.43
CA LEU A 121 3.73 6.91 -4.51
C LEU A 121 3.30 5.82 -5.52
N THR A 122 2.02 5.84 -5.90
CA THR A 122 1.41 4.83 -6.79
C THR A 122 0.68 5.49 -7.95
N LYS A 123 0.30 4.71 -8.97
CA LYS A 123 -0.40 5.21 -10.17
C LYS A 123 0.33 6.37 -10.87
N PRO A 124 1.66 6.28 -11.09
CA PRO A 124 2.41 7.33 -11.79
C PRO A 124 1.94 7.51 -13.24
N ASP A 125 1.29 6.51 -13.81
CA ASP A 125 0.67 6.50 -15.14
C ASP A 125 -0.57 7.40 -15.27
N LEU A 126 -1.15 7.85 -14.15
CA LEU A 126 -2.33 8.73 -14.12
C LEU A 126 -1.99 10.19 -13.84
N VAL A 127 -0.71 10.55 -13.86
CA VAL A 127 -0.27 11.93 -13.64
C VAL A 127 -0.54 12.74 -14.90
N ASP A 128 -1.14 13.92 -14.73
CA ASP A 128 -1.40 14.84 -15.85
C ASP A 128 -0.07 15.42 -16.37
N GLU A 129 0.09 15.47 -17.70
CA GLU A 129 1.24 16.11 -18.34
C GLU A 129 1.43 17.55 -17.85
N GLY A 130 2.65 17.89 -17.42
CA GLY A 130 3.02 19.16 -16.80
C GLY A 130 2.95 19.19 -15.27
N THR A 131 2.64 18.06 -14.62
CA THR A 131 2.63 17.96 -13.14
C THR A 131 3.61 16.93 -12.58
N GLU A 132 4.33 16.22 -13.44
CA GLU A 132 5.29 15.18 -13.07
C GLU A 132 6.47 15.70 -12.25
N GLU A 133 6.91 16.93 -12.50
CA GLU A 133 7.97 17.57 -11.69
C GLU A 133 7.59 17.61 -10.20
N LYS A 134 6.32 17.87 -9.88
CA LYS A 134 5.87 17.85 -8.48
C LYS A 134 5.98 16.47 -7.85
N VAL A 135 5.76 15.41 -8.64
CA VAL A 135 5.90 14.03 -8.17
C VAL A 135 7.37 13.73 -7.90
N VAL A 136 8.27 14.20 -8.77
CA VAL A 136 9.72 14.12 -8.57
C VAL A 136 10.14 14.82 -7.28
N ASP A 137 9.70 16.07 -7.05
CA ASP A 137 10.00 16.83 -5.83
C ASP A 137 9.54 16.10 -4.55
N ILE A 138 8.37 15.44 -4.61
CA ILE A 138 7.88 14.61 -3.48
C ILE A 138 8.81 13.43 -3.24
N VAL A 139 9.21 12.71 -4.29
CA VAL A 139 10.07 11.52 -4.15
C VAL A 139 11.49 11.90 -3.68
N HIS A 140 12.00 13.06 -4.11
CA HIS A 140 13.23 13.66 -3.61
C HIS A 140 13.14 14.22 -2.19
N ASN A 141 12.00 14.02 -1.53
CA ASN A 141 11.78 14.36 -0.12
C ASN A 141 11.78 15.89 0.13
N GLU A 142 11.48 16.70 -0.89
CA GLU A 142 11.58 18.17 -0.81
C GLU A 142 10.30 18.82 -0.29
N ILE A 143 9.15 18.15 -0.42
CA ILE A 143 7.84 18.71 -0.06
C ILE A 143 7.46 18.39 1.40
N ILE A 144 7.47 17.10 1.79
CA ILE A 144 7.21 16.65 3.16
C ILE A 144 8.33 15.69 3.56
N PRO A 145 9.32 16.13 4.36
CA PRO A 145 10.46 15.28 4.69
C PRO A 145 10.09 14.07 5.56
N LEU A 146 10.45 12.86 5.12
CA LEU A 146 10.44 11.61 5.87
C LEU A 146 11.87 11.06 5.97
N LYS A 147 12.29 10.51 7.13
CA LYS A 147 13.65 9.97 7.26
C LYS A 147 13.86 8.69 6.46
N MET A 148 12.82 7.87 6.30
CA MET A 148 12.88 6.72 5.39
C MET A 148 12.70 7.13 3.91
N GLY A 149 12.32 8.39 3.66
CA GLY A 149 12.14 8.93 2.32
C GLY A 149 10.87 8.43 1.61
N TYR A 150 10.95 8.39 0.29
CA TYR A 150 9.86 8.02 -0.60
C TYR A 150 10.31 7.03 -1.66
N MET A 151 9.36 6.20 -2.10
CA MET A 151 9.50 5.30 -3.24
C MET A 151 8.32 5.48 -4.18
N ILE A 152 8.53 5.28 -5.48
CA ILE A 152 7.46 5.31 -6.50
C ILE A 152 7.35 3.97 -7.21
N VAL A 153 6.13 3.46 -7.34
CA VAL A 153 5.85 2.16 -7.96
C VAL A 153 4.69 2.24 -8.93
N ARG A 154 4.74 1.40 -9.97
CA ARG A 154 3.63 1.20 -10.91
C ARG A 154 3.10 -0.22 -10.74
N CYS A 155 1.92 -0.33 -10.14
CA CYS A 155 1.21 -1.59 -10.00
C CYS A 155 0.42 -1.91 -11.28
N ARG A 156 -0.09 -3.15 -11.37
CA ARG A 156 -1.03 -3.55 -12.42
C ARG A 156 -2.27 -2.65 -12.40
N GLY A 157 -2.63 -2.11 -13.56
CA GLY A 157 -3.89 -1.40 -13.76
C GLY A 157 -5.09 -2.34 -13.79
N GLN A 158 -6.31 -1.79 -13.72
CA GLN A 158 -7.54 -2.58 -13.73
C GLN A 158 -7.68 -3.47 -14.97
N GLN A 159 -7.21 -2.98 -16.12
CA GLN A 159 -7.21 -3.74 -17.37
C GLN A 159 -6.22 -4.93 -17.31
N GLU A 160 -4.99 -4.70 -16.86
CA GLU A 160 -3.96 -5.74 -16.73
C GLU A 160 -4.38 -6.84 -15.73
N ILE A 161 -5.11 -6.47 -14.67
CA ILE A 161 -5.74 -7.42 -13.74
C ILE A 161 -6.79 -8.28 -14.47
N THR A 162 -7.63 -7.65 -15.28
CA THR A 162 -8.70 -8.35 -16.05
C THR A 162 -8.11 -9.30 -17.09
N GLU A 163 -6.98 -8.91 -17.69
CA GLU A 163 -6.23 -9.71 -18.66
C GLU A 163 -5.33 -10.77 -18.01
N LYS A 164 -5.32 -10.86 -16.67
CA LYS A 164 -4.49 -11.78 -15.87
C LYS A 164 -2.99 -11.69 -16.20
N VAL A 165 -2.49 -10.47 -16.41
CA VAL A 165 -1.06 -10.23 -16.63
C VAL A 165 -0.25 -10.78 -15.46
N SER A 166 0.78 -11.58 -15.79
CA SER A 166 1.62 -12.23 -14.79
C SER A 166 2.43 -11.21 -13.99
N LEU A 167 2.86 -11.60 -12.78
CA LEU A 167 3.70 -10.72 -11.96
C LEU A 167 5.01 -10.36 -12.66
N THR A 168 5.63 -11.33 -13.34
CA THR A 168 6.87 -11.11 -14.10
C THR A 168 6.69 -10.08 -15.22
N GLU A 169 5.61 -10.18 -15.99
CA GLU A 169 5.30 -9.21 -17.04
C GLU A 169 5.00 -7.83 -16.47
N ALA A 170 4.29 -7.75 -15.34
CA ALA A 170 4.01 -6.50 -14.65
C ALA A 170 5.29 -5.81 -14.16
N LEU A 171 6.27 -6.56 -13.63
CA LEU A 171 7.56 -6.03 -13.20
C LEU A 171 8.41 -5.53 -14.38
N GLU A 172 8.40 -6.22 -15.51
CA GLU A 172 9.09 -5.73 -16.72
C GLU A 172 8.40 -4.48 -17.30
N SER A 173 7.06 -4.43 -17.26
CA SER A 173 6.26 -3.26 -17.65
C SER A 173 6.52 -2.05 -16.74
N GLU A 174 6.64 -2.27 -15.43
CA GLU A 174 7.02 -1.24 -14.46
C GLU A 174 8.41 -0.67 -14.78
N LYS A 175 9.38 -1.57 -14.98
CA LYS A 175 10.76 -1.19 -15.29
C LYS A 175 10.87 -0.41 -16.60
N ALA A 176 10.17 -0.86 -17.65
CA ALA A 176 10.11 -0.13 -18.92
C ALA A 176 9.46 1.24 -18.76
N PHE A 177 8.35 1.31 -18.01
CA PHE A 177 7.67 2.57 -17.72
C PHE A 177 8.63 3.60 -17.11
N PHE A 178 9.30 3.27 -16.01
CA PHE A 178 10.17 4.26 -15.35
C PHE A 178 11.41 4.58 -16.19
N ARG A 179 12.00 3.60 -16.88
CA ARG A 179 13.20 3.82 -17.70
C ARG A 179 12.95 4.76 -18.87
N ASP A 180 11.80 4.61 -19.53
CA ASP A 180 11.49 5.34 -20.77
C ASP A 180 10.73 6.66 -20.50
N HIS A 181 10.26 6.89 -19.27
CA HIS A 181 9.51 8.08 -18.91
C HIS A 181 10.42 9.29 -18.66
N ALA A 182 10.25 10.35 -19.46
CA ALA A 182 11.13 11.53 -19.49
C ALA A 182 11.39 12.16 -18.10
N HIS A 183 10.36 12.24 -17.24
CA HIS A 183 10.47 12.84 -15.91
C HIS A 183 10.82 11.84 -14.80
N PHE A 184 10.53 10.55 -14.97
CA PHE A 184 10.67 9.57 -13.88
C PHE A 184 11.90 8.67 -14.02
N GLN A 185 12.59 8.73 -15.16
CA GLN A 185 13.85 8.01 -15.37
C GLN A 185 14.89 8.35 -14.29
N ILE A 186 14.95 9.61 -13.86
CA ILE A 186 15.87 10.02 -12.80
C ILE A 186 15.61 9.27 -11.48
N LEU A 187 14.34 9.09 -11.12
CA LEU A 187 13.94 8.34 -9.91
C LEU A 187 14.32 6.87 -10.00
N TYR A 188 14.29 6.29 -11.21
CA TYR A 188 14.76 4.94 -11.46
C TYR A 188 16.29 4.82 -11.33
N ASP A 189 17.03 5.74 -11.94
CA ASP A 189 18.49 5.73 -11.92
C ASP A 189 19.05 5.94 -10.50
N GLU A 190 18.34 6.72 -9.68
CA GLU A 190 18.69 6.96 -8.27
C GLU A 190 18.22 5.86 -7.31
N GLY A 191 17.43 4.90 -7.80
CA GLY A 191 16.95 3.77 -6.99
C GLY A 191 15.72 4.08 -6.12
N HIS A 192 15.01 5.17 -6.40
CA HIS A 192 13.77 5.56 -5.73
C HIS A 192 12.50 5.00 -6.40
N ALA A 193 12.63 4.29 -7.52
CA ALA A 193 11.50 3.70 -8.24
C ALA A 193 11.57 2.17 -8.26
N THR A 194 10.41 1.54 -8.51
CA THR A 194 10.15 0.10 -8.72
C THR A 194 9.91 -0.75 -7.47
N ILE A 195 9.08 -1.78 -7.63
CA ILE A 195 8.75 -2.76 -6.59
C ILE A 195 9.99 -3.54 -6.12
N PRO A 196 10.91 -4.02 -6.99
CA PRO A 196 12.11 -4.71 -6.52
C PRO A 196 12.98 -3.83 -5.61
N LYS A 197 13.11 -2.53 -5.92
CA LYS A 197 13.83 -1.58 -5.05
C LYS A 197 13.11 -1.32 -3.73
N LEU A 198 11.78 -1.27 -3.75
CA LEU A 198 11.00 -1.19 -2.52
C LEU A 198 11.16 -2.44 -1.64
N ALA A 199 11.21 -3.64 -2.25
CA ALA A 199 11.45 -4.87 -1.50
C ALA A 199 12.86 -4.89 -0.88
N GLU A 200 13.88 -4.44 -1.61
CA GLU A 200 15.24 -4.27 -1.08
C GLU A 200 15.28 -3.28 0.10
N SER A 201 14.54 -2.17 0.04
CA SER A 201 14.54 -1.17 1.12
C SER A 201 13.80 -1.60 2.39
N LEU A 202 12.82 -2.51 2.26
CA LEU A 202 12.08 -3.07 3.40
C LEU A 202 12.74 -4.31 4.02
N ALA A 203 13.66 -4.96 3.32
CA ALA A 203 14.34 -6.17 3.77
C ALA A 203 15.66 -5.89 4.53
N LEU A 204 16.04 -4.61 4.69
CA LEU A 204 17.25 -4.14 5.38
C LEU A 204 16.95 -3.70 6.82
#